data_AF-A0A0P6Z395-F1
#
_entry.id   AF-A0A0P6Z395-F1
#
_cell.length_a   1.000
_cell.length_b   1.000
_cell.length_c   1.000
_cell.angle_alpha   90.00
_cell.angle_beta   90.00
_cell.angle_gamma   90.00
#
_symmetry.space_group_name_H-M   'P 1'
#
loop_
_entity.id
_entity.type
_entity.pdbx_description
1 polymer ?
#
loop_
_entity_poly.entity_id
_entity_poly.type
_entity_poly.pdbx_seq_one_letter_code
_entity_poly.pdbx_strand_id
1 'polypeptide(L)'
;MAAEKMKYDRATMEQAQATFGKAHEQVQDVTQEVLSIASTIDEALKGDAGSEFVDVLTGMMAPSLAKLAAKMTEIQGDIKNAMAAMDAADGGAKSTF
;
A
#
# COMPACT_ATOMS: atom_id res chain seq x y z
N MET A 1 4.41 26.01 -26.56
CA MET A 1 5.20 24.81 -26.18
C MET A 1 4.25 23.64 -26.25
N ALA A 2 4.50 22.71 -27.18
CA ALA A 2 3.62 21.58 -27.40
C ALA A 2 3.57 20.76 -26.12
N ALA A 3 2.40 20.69 -25.50
CA ALA A 3 2.11 19.63 -24.55
C ALA A 3 2.34 18.33 -25.32
N GLU A 4 3.47 17.65 -25.07
CA GLU A 4 3.54 16.22 -25.32
C GLU A 4 2.25 15.67 -24.75
N LYS A 5 1.35 15.18 -25.62
CA LYS A 5 0.19 14.40 -25.22
C LYS A 5 0.75 13.33 -24.31
N MET A 6 0.65 13.55 -23.00
CA MET A 6 1.03 12.56 -22.01
C MET A 6 0.02 11.45 -22.25
N LYS A 7 0.42 10.46 -23.05
CA LYS A 7 -0.37 9.29 -23.42
C LYS A 7 -0.40 8.43 -22.17
N TYR A 8 -1.16 8.85 -21.18
CA TYR A 8 -1.40 8.04 -20.00
C TYR A 8 -2.51 7.05 -20.35
N ASP A 9 -2.25 5.77 -20.13
CA ASP A 9 -3.26 4.74 -20.29
C ASP A 9 -4.10 4.69 -19.02
N ARG A 10 -5.31 5.26 -19.09
CA ARG A 10 -6.26 5.29 -17.99
C ARG A 10 -6.55 3.89 -17.45
N ALA A 11 -6.71 2.90 -18.32
CA ALA A 11 -6.99 1.53 -17.89
C ALA A 11 -5.82 0.96 -17.08
N THR A 12 -4.58 1.22 -17.51
CA THR A 12 -3.38 0.82 -16.77
C THR A 12 -3.30 1.51 -15.40
N MET A 13 -3.63 2.80 -15.29
CA MET A 13 -3.61 3.53 -14.01
C MET A 13 -4.71 3.07 -13.06
N GLU A 14 -5.92 2.81 -13.56
CA GLU A 14 -7.02 2.23 -12.77
C GLU A 14 -6.65 0.82 -12.28
N GLN A 15 -6.02 0.01 -13.13
CA GLN A 15 -5.52 -1.31 -12.73
C GLN A 15 -4.43 -1.20 -11.67
N ALA A 16 -3.48 -0.27 -11.81
CA ALA A 16 -2.44 -0.02 -10.82
C ALA A 16 -3.04 0.41 -9.48
N GLN A 17 -3.99 1.36 -9.49
CA GLN A 17 -4.73 1.78 -8.30
C GLN A 17 -5.38 0.59 -7.59
N ALA A 18 -6.11 -0.25 -8.33
CA ALA A 18 -6.77 -1.43 -7.78
C ALA A 18 -5.77 -2.43 -7.20
N THR A 19 -4.61 -2.57 -7.86
CA THR A 19 -3.54 -3.49 -7.42
C THR A 19 -2.93 -3.04 -6.11
N PHE A 20 -2.64 -1.73 -5.96
CA PHE A 20 -2.12 -1.20 -4.70
C PHE A 20 -3.14 -1.28 -3.55
N GLY A 21 -4.43 -1.12 -3.85
CA GLY A 21 -5.50 -1.37 -2.86
C GLY A 21 -5.51 -2.82 -2.37
N LYS A 22 -5.44 -3.80 -3.29
CA LYS A 22 -5.35 -5.23 -2.92
C LYS A 22 -4.07 -5.57 -2.17
N ALA A 23 -2.94 -4.99 -2.58
CA ALA A 23 -1.66 -5.19 -1.89
C ALA A 23 -1.70 -4.67 -0.46
N HIS A 24 -2.38 -3.55 -0.21
CA HIS A 24 -2.62 -3.05 1.15
C HIS A 24 -3.37 -4.07 2.01
N GLU A 25 -4.49 -4.59 1.52
CA GLU A 25 -5.30 -5.61 2.21
C GLU A 25 -4.46 -6.86 2.53
N GLN A 26 -3.72 -7.38 1.54
CA GLN A 26 -2.86 -8.56 1.73
C GLN A 26 -1.77 -8.33 2.78
N VAL A 27 -1.15 -7.15 2.82
CA VAL A 27 -0.13 -6.84 3.84
C VAL A 27 -0.76 -6.69 5.22
N GLN A 28 -2.00 -6.18 5.32
CA GLN A 28 -2.73 -6.15 6.58
C GLN A 28 -3.03 -7.57 7.09
N ASP A 29 -3.47 -8.47 6.22
CA ASP A 29 -3.71 -9.87 6.56
C ASP A 29 -2.44 -10.54 7.09
N VAL A 30 -1.32 -10.40 6.38
CA VAL A 30 -0.01 -10.91 6.84
C VAL A 30 0.39 -10.30 8.19
N THR A 31 0.08 -9.03 8.43
CA THR A 31 0.36 -8.38 9.73
C THR A 31 -0.43 -9.06 10.86
N GLN A 32 -1.71 -9.39 10.63
CA GLN A 32 -2.53 -10.09 11.62
C GLN A 32 -2.02 -11.52 11.87
N GLU A 33 -1.60 -12.23 10.82
CA GLU A 33 -1.01 -13.56 10.95
C GLU A 33 0.28 -13.52 11.78
N VAL A 34 1.16 -12.54 11.54
CA VAL A 34 2.39 -12.35 12.32
C VAL A 34 2.09 -12.15 13.81
N LEU A 35 1.08 -11.34 14.14
CA LEU A 35 0.68 -11.12 15.53
C LEU A 35 0.07 -12.39 16.17
N SER A 36 -0.70 -13.15 15.41
CA SER A 36 -1.27 -14.44 15.86
C SER A 36 -0.18 -15.48 16.12
N ILE A 37 0.83 -15.56 15.25
CA ILE A 37 2.00 -16.42 15.43
C ILE A 37 2.78 -15.99 16.67
N ALA A 38 3.01 -14.68 16.87
CA ALA A 38 3.68 -14.17 18.06
C ALA A 38 2.94 -14.59 19.34
N SER A 39 1.62 -14.47 19.39
CA SER A 39 0.81 -14.93 20.53
C SER A 39 0.95 -16.43 20.77
N THR A 40 0.95 -17.23 19.70
CA THR A 40 1.11 -18.70 19.79
C THR A 40 2.49 -19.06 20.34
N ILE A 41 3.55 -18.36 19.90
CA ILE A 41 4.90 -18.55 20.40
C ILE A 41 5.01 -18.16 21.87
N ASP A 42 4.43 -17.04 22.27
CA ASP A 42 4.43 -16.59 23.67
C ASP A 42 3.78 -17.63 24.60
N GLU A 43 2.74 -18.31 24.14
CA GLU A 43 2.08 -19.37 24.88
C GLU A 43 2.91 -20.67 24.93
N ALA A 44 3.49 -21.08 23.79
CA ALA A 44 4.12 -22.39 23.61
C ALA A 44 5.60 -22.45 24.03
N LEU A 45 6.34 -21.35 23.87
CA LEU A 45 7.78 -21.25 24.15
C LEU A 45 8.01 -20.29 25.30
N LYS A 46 8.30 -20.85 26.48
CA LYS A 46 8.66 -20.07 27.68
C LYS A 46 10.17 -19.85 27.77
N GLY A 47 10.56 -18.70 28.31
CA GLY A 47 11.97 -18.30 28.48
C GLY A 47 12.49 -17.43 27.34
N ASP A 48 13.78 -17.08 27.43
CA ASP A 48 14.41 -16.03 26.63
C ASP A 48 14.23 -16.19 25.11
N ALA A 49 14.28 -17.43 24.61
CA ALA A 49 14.08 -17.72 23.19
C ALA A 49 12.67 -17.37 22.70
N GLY A 50 11.63 -17.68 23.49
CA GLY A 50 10.26 -17.33 23.16
C GLY A 50 10.07 -15.80 23.15
N SER A 51 10.60 -15.13 24.17
CA SER A 51 10.57 -13.67 24.28
C SER A 51 11.29 -12.99 23.10
N GLU A 52 12.45 -13.48 22.67
CA GLU A 52 13.18 -12.90 21.53
C GLU A 52 12.40 -13.04 20.22
N PHE A 53 11.74 -14.17 19.97
CA PHE A 53 10.87 -14.33 18.81
C PHE A 53 9.67 -13.38 18.85
N VAL A 54 9.00 -13.28 20.00
CA VAL A 54 7.87 -12.37 20.19
C VAL A 54 8.29 -10.92 19.98
N ASP A 55 9.44 -10.51 20.51
CA ASP A 55 9.99 -9.17 20.37
C ASP A 55 10.31 -8.84 18.91
N VAL A 56 10.89 -9.76 18.15
CA VAL A 56 11.17 -9.54 16.72
C VAL A 56 9.88 -9.42 15.92
N LEU A 57 8.92 -10.34 16.12
CA LEU A 57 7.66 -10.35 15.37
C LEU A 57 6.82 -9.09 15.67
N THR A 58 6.69 -8.72 16.94
CA THR A 58 5.84 -7.60 17.37
C THR A 58 6.55 -6.24 17.30
N GLY A 59 7.86 -6.21 17.58
CA GLY A 59 8.64 -4.98 17.68
C GLY A 59 9.29 -4.53 16.37
N MET A 60 9.57 -5.47 15.45
CA MET A 60 10.21 -5.15 14.16
C MET A 60 9.33 -5.48 12.97
N MET A 61 8.84 -6.72 12.89
CA MET A 61 8.14 -7.21 11.69
C MET A 61 6.77 -6.55 11.51
N ALA A 62 5.88 -6.62 12.51
CA ALA A 62 4.55 -6.04 12.42
C ALA A 62 4.56 -4.51 12.13
N PRO A 63 5.41 -3.68 12.78
CA PRO A 63 5.52 -2.26 12.44
C PRO A 63 6.06 -2.01 11.02
N SER A 64 6.95 -2.86 10.52
CA SER A 64 7.49 -2.73 9.17
C SER A 64 6.45 -3.07 8.11
N LEU A 65 5.63 -4.11 8.34
CA LEU A 65 4.49 -4.43 7.49
C LEU A 65 3.42 -3.34 7.52
N ALA A 66 3.13 -2.76 8.70
CA ALA A 66 2.20 -1.64 8.79
C ALA A 66 2.67 -0.42 7.99
N LYS A 67 3.98 -0.10 8.01
CA LYS A 67 4.57 0.96 7.17
C LYS A 67 4.44 0.64 5.68
N LEU A 68 4.66 -0.62 5.29
CA LEU A 68 4.51 -1.06 3.91
C LEU A 68 3.04 -0.92 3.45
N ALA A 69 2.08 -1.37 4.26
CA ALA A 69 0.66 -1.22 3.98
C ALA A 69 0.26 0.25 3.82
N ALA A 70 0.75 1.14 4.68
CA ALA A 70 0.52 2.58 4.57
C ALA A 70 1.07 3.16 3.25
N LYS A 71 2.25 2.71 2.80
CA LYS A 71 2.82 3.12 1.51
C LYS A 71 2.01 2.63 0.32
N MET A 72 1.39 1.45 0.39
CA MET A 72 0.47 1.01 -0.67
C MET A 72 -0.75 1.94 -0.79
N THR A 73 -1.32 2.38 0.34
CA THR A 73 -2.43 3.35 0.36
C THR A 73 -2.00 4.72 -0.16
N GLU A 74 -0.80 5.19 0.19
CA GLU A 74 -0.23 6.45 -0.29
C GLU A 74 -0.10 6.44 -1.82
N ILE A 75 0.53 5.39 -2.37
CA ILE A 75 0.69 5.22 -3.82
C ILE A 75 -0.67 5.13 -4.53
N GLN A 76 -1.63 4.39 -3.96
CA GLN A 76 -2.99 4.32 -4.48
C GLN A 76 -3.65 5.72 -4.56
N GLY A 77 -3.47 6.54 -3.52
CA GLY A 77 -3.94 7.92 -3.47
C GLY A 77 -3.28 8.81 -4.51
N ASP A 78 -1.96 8.70 -4.66
CA ASP A 78 -1.19 9.47 -5.64
C ASP A 78 -1.62 9.15 -7.07
N ILE A 79 -1.84 7.87 -7.39
CA ILE A 79 -2.38 7.43 -8.68
C ILE A 79 -3.76 8.04 -8.93
N LYS A 80 -4.66 8.00 -7.93
CA LYS A 80 -6.00 8.59 -8.05
C LYS A 80 -5.94 10.10 -8.29
N ASN A 81 -5.07 10.80 -7.58
CA ASN A 81 -4.89 12.24 -7.72
C ASN A 81 -4.30 12.61 -9.08
N ALA A 82 -3.32 11.83 -9.57
CA ALA A 82 -2.74 12.02 -10.90
C ALA A 82 -3.77 11.83 -12.01
N MET A 83 -4.62 10.80 -11.94
CA MET A 83 -5.72 10.60 -12.90
C MET A 83 -6.70 11.79 -12.91
N ALA A 84 -7.09 12.29 -11.74
CA ALA A 84 -8.01 13.43 -11.64
C ALA A 84 -7.40 14.72 -12.22
N ALA A 85 -6.11 14.96 -12.00
CA ALA A 85 -5.41 16.11 -12.57
C ALA A 85 -5.33 16.05 -14.11
N MET A 86 -5.12 14.85 -14.68
CA MET A 86 -5.09 14.64 -16.12
C MET A 86 -6.48 14.81 -16.76
N ASP A 87 -7.53 14.27 -16.14
CA ASP A 87 -8.91 14.46 -16.58
C ASP A 87 -9.31 15.94 -16.61
N ALA A 88 -8.90 16.71 -15.59
CA ALA A 88 -9.14 18.15 -15.51
C ALA A 88 -8.40 18.93 -16.59
N ALA A 89 -7.16 18.54 -16.91
CA ALA A 89 -6.35 19.17 -17.96
C ALA A 89 -6.98 18.95 -19.36
N ASP A 90 -7.46 17.73 -19.64
CA ASP A 90 -8.14 17.41 -20.90
C ASP A 90 -9.51 18.11 -21.04
N GLY A 91 -10.26 18.22 -19.93
CA GLY A 91 -11.54 18.94 -19.89
C GLY A 91 -11.39 20.46 -20.09
N GLY A 92 -10.38 21.07 -19.45
CA GLY A 92 -10.06 22.49 -19.61
C GLY A 92 -9.54 22.85 -21.00
N ALA A 93 -8.73 21.99 -21.61
CA ALA A 93 -8.23 22.19 -22.97
C ALA A 93 -9.35 22.26 -24.02
N LYS A 94 -10.46 21.53 -23.83
CA LYS A 94 -11.63 21.57 -24.72
C LYS A 94 -12.49 22.83 -24.59
N SER A 95 -12.46 23.53 -23.46
CA SER A 95 -13.30 24.72 -23.23
C SER A 95 -12.66 26.02 -23.73
N THR A 96 -11.42 25.97 -24.22
CA THR A 96 -10.63 27.16 -24.60
C THR A 96 -10.36 27.24 -26.11
N PHE A 97 -11.04 26.43 -26.92
CA PHE A 97 -11.02 26.44 -28.39
C PHE A 97 -12.41 26.69 -28.96
#